data_AF-A0A9W7I0V3-F1
#
_entry.id   AF-A0A9W7I0V3-F1
#
_cell.length_a   1.000
_cell.length_b   1.000
_cell.length_c   1.000
_cell.angle_alpha   90.00
_cell.angle_beta   90.00
_cell.angle_gamma   90.00
#
_symmetry.space_group_name_H-M   'P 1'
#
loop_
_entity.id
_entity.type
_entity.pdbx_description
1 polymer ?
#
loop_
_entity_poly.entity_id
_entity_poly.type
_entity_poly.pdbx_seq_one_letter_code
_entity_poly.pdbx_strand_id
1 'polypeptide(L)' 'MQTPMALENVDSCENWLPRRVMSVWRIAGIVHGLEGWQEHECGYTISNVDKVWEACMKHGFQPLRVPTQSKS' A
#
# COMPACT_ATOMS: atom_id res chain seq x y z
N MET A 1 0.24 -3.41 -3.36
CA MET A 1 0.43 -4.38 -2.26
C MET A 1 -0.89 -5.10 -2.02
N GLN A 2 -0.84 -6.31 -1.49
CA GLN A 2 -2.02 -7.03 -1.04
C GLN A 2 -2.56 -6.37 0.23
N THR A 3 -3.88 -6.16 0.29
CA THR A 3 -4.55 -5.49 1.41
C THR A 3 -4.91 -6.49 2.53
N PRO A 4 -4.95 -6.05 3.81
CA PRO A 4 -5.37 -6.90 4.93
C PRO A 4 -6.84 -7.28 4.82
N MET A 5 -7.24 -8.46 5.33
CA MET A 5 -8.62 -8.99 5.24
C MET A 5 -9.68 -8.06 5.82
N ALA A 6 -9.32 -7.23 6.81
CA ALA A 6 -10.20 -6.26 7.44
C ALA A 6 -10.58 -5.07 6.53
N LEU A 7 -9.83 -4.83 5.44
CA LEU A 7 -10.13 -3.76 4.50
C LEU A 7 -11.15 -4.25 3.45
N GLU A 8 -12.37 -3.74 3.55
CA GLU A 8 -13.50 -4.07 2.68
C GLU A 8 -13.58 -3.12 1.47
N ASN A 9 -14.39 -3.48 0.46
CA ASN A 9 -14.70 -2.65 -0.72
C ASN A 9 -13.49 -2.20 -1.55
N VAL A 10 -12.37 -2.94 -1.49
CA VAL A 10 -11.15 -2.65 -2.27
C VAL A 10 -11.37 -2.82 -3.79
N ASP A 11 -12.38 -3.59 -4.16
CA ASP A 11 -12.76 -3.86 -5.56
C ASP A 11 -13.25 -2.60 -6.29
N SER A 12 -13.82 -1.64 -5.55
CA SER A 12 -14.39 -0.42 -6.13
C SER A 12 -13.34 0.64 -6.49
N CYS A 13 -12.20 0.68 -5.80
CA CYS A 13 -11.23 1.76 -5.97
C CYS A 13 -10.14 1.48 -7.00
N GLU A 14 -9.93 0.24 -7.42
CA GLU A 14 -8.83 -0.14 -8.32
C GLU A 14 -9.22 -1.36 -9.17
N ASN A 15 -10.36 -1.29 -9.86
CA ASN A 15 -10.97 -2.43 -10.58
C ASN A 15 -10.08 -3.05 -11.69
N TRP A 16 -8.98 -2.39 -12.09
CA TRP A 16 -7.98 -2.94 -13.02
C TRP A 16 -6.90 -3.78 -12.33
N LEU A 17 -6.81 -3.75 -11.00
CA LEU A 17 -5.90 -4.56 -10.22
C LEU A 17 -6.57 -5.87 -9.78
N PRO A 18 -5.78 -6.92 -9.51
CA PRO A 18 -6.30 -8.15 -8.93
C PRO A 18 -7.05 -7.87 -7.63
N ARG A 19 -8.00 -8.75 -7.29
CA ARG A 19 -8.78 -8.62 -6.04
C ARG A 19 -7.86 -8.44 -4.84
N ARG A 20 -8.25 -7.52 -3.95
CA ARG A 20 -7.53 -7.20 -2.71
C ARG A 20 -6.08 -6.74 -2.94
N VAL A 21 -5.82 -6.10 -4.07
CA VAL A 21 -4.56 -5.40 -4.36
C VAL A 21 -4.84 -3.91 -4.42
N MET A 22 -4.01 -3.13 -3.74
CA MET A 22 -4.09 -1.68 -3.77
C MET A 22 -2.75 -1.02 -4.16
N SER A 23 -2.77 0.12 -4.84
CA SER A 23 -1.61 0.96 -5.13
C SER A 23 -0.91 1.39 -3.84
N VAL A 24 0.43 1.32 -3.86
CA VAL A 24 1.25 1.68 -2.68
C VAL A 24 1.03 3.14 -2.29
N TRP A 25 0.80 4.04 -3.25
CA TRP A 25 0.58 5.45 -2.94
C TRP A 25 -0.74 5.69 -2.19
N ARG A 26 -1.80 4.93 -2.52
CA ARG A 26 -3.07 4.98 -1.77
C ARG A 26 -2.90 4.43 -0.36
N ILE A 27 -2.18 3.32 -0.24
CA ILE A 27 -1.86 2.71 1.05
C ILE A 27 -1.04 3.67 1.92
N ALA A 28 -0.05 4.36 1.35
CA ALA A 28 0.75 5.34 2.07
C ALA A 28 -0.13 6.45 2.68
N GLY A 29 -1.09 6.98 1.94
CA GLY A 29 -2.05 7.96 2.47
C GLY A 29 -2.93 7.41 3.60
N ILE A 30 -3.39 6.16 3.50
CA ILE A 30 -4.15 5.50 4.58
C ILE A 30 -3.28 5.36 5.83
N VAL A 31 -2.07 4.81 5.68
CA VAL A 31 -1.12 4.59 6.78
C VAL A 31 -0.70 5.91 7.42
N HIS A 32 -0.50 6.96 6.63
CA HIS A 32 -0.22 8.31 7.11
C HIS A 32 -1.30 8.80 8.08
N GLY A 33 -2.57 8.60 7.72
CA GLY A 33 -3.70 8.93 8.60
C GLY A 33 -3.78 8.03 9.84
N LEU A 34 -3.55 6.71 9.69
CA LEU A 34 -3.58 5.75 10.80
C LEU A 34 -2.49 5.99 11.85
N GLU A 35 -1.30 6.39 11.42
CA GLU A 35 -0.18 6.72 12.32
C GLU A 35 -0.24 8.17 12.84
N GLY A 36 -1.21 8.97 12.39
CA GLY A 36 -1.42 10.33 12.86
C GLY A 36 -0.28 11.29 12.51
N TRP A 37 0.46 11.02 11.43
CA TRP A 37 1.55 11.89 11.00
C TRP A 37 1.00 13.27 10.60
N GLN A 38 1.69 14.32 11.04
CA GLN A 38 1.32 15.72 10.76
C GLN A 38 2.07 16.28 9.55
N GLU A 39 2.84 15.43 8.87
CA GLU A 39 3.72 15.81 7.78
C GLU A 39 2.89 16.00 6.51
N HIS A 40 3.03 17.12 5.81
CA HIS A 40 2.31 17.34 4.55
C HIS A 40 3.13 16.82 3.37
N GLU A 41 3.00 15.52 3.07
CA GLU A 41 3.59 14.91 1.88
C GLU A 41 2.82 15.35 0.62
N CYS A 42 3.39 16.27 -0.16
CA CYS A 42 2.80 16.79 -1.38
C CYS A 42 3.72 16.50 -2.59
N GLY A 43 3.11 16.00 -3.68
CA GLY A 43 3.81 15.67 -4.92
C GLY A 43 4.79 14.51 -4.75
N TYR A 44 6.07 14.78 -5.02
CA TYR A 44 7.16 13.79 -4.93
C TYR A 44 7.88 13.81 -3.58
N THR A 45 7.40 14.63 -2.63
CA THR A 45 8.02 14.75 -1.31
C THR A 45 7.46 13.66 -0.42
N ILE A 46 8.25 12.59 -0.24
CA ILE A 46 8.01 11.56 0.76
C ILE A 46 9.09 11.73 1.82
N SER A 47 8.70 11.89 3.07
CA SER A 47 9.63 12.20 4.15
C SER A 47 10.58 11.05 4.44
N ASN A 48 10.06 9.81 4.44
CA ASN A 48 10.87 8.60 4.62
C ASN A 48 10.14 7.36 4.09
N VAL A 49 10.64 6.77 3.01
CA VAL A 49 10.05 5.57 2.38
C VAL A 49 10.13 4.35 3.31
N ASP A 50 11.22 4.18 4.05
CA ASP A 50 11.41 3.02 4.95
C ASP A 50 10.43 3.06 6.12
N LYS A 51 10.22 4.25 6.71
CA LYS A 51 9.21 4.49 7.75
C LYS A 51 7.80 4.11 7.26
N VAL A 52 7.44 4.56 6.06
CA VAL A 52 6.14 4.24 5.43
C VAL A 52 6.02 2.74 5.16
N TRP A 53 7.09 2.12 4.67
CA TRP A 53 7.13 0.70 4.36
C TRP A 53 6.94 -0.18 5.60
N GLU A 54 7.66 0.10 6.68
CA GLU A 54 7.51 -0.60 7.96
C GLU A 54 6.09 -0.46 8.52
N ALA A 55 5.53 0.75 8.47
CA ALA A 55 4.16 0.99 8.91
C ALA A 55 3.15 0.22 8.05
N CYS A 56 3.33 0.16 6.72
CA CYS A 56 2.49 -0.66 5.84
C CYS A 56 2.50 -2.14 6.27
N MET A 57 3.68 -2.71 6.55
CA MET A 57 3.78 -4.11 7.00
C MET A 57 3.10 -4.32 8.36
N LYS A 58 3.25 -3.38 9.30
CA LYS A 58 2.61 -3.43 10.63
C LYS A 58 1.08 -3.43 10.55
N HIS A 59 0.51 -2.69 9.59
CA HIS A 59 -0.95 -2.66 9.34
C HIS A 59 -1.45 -3.85 8.49
N GLY A 60 -0.58 -4.82 8.18
CA GLY A 60 -0.95 -6.04 7.49
C GLY A 60 -0.99 -5.93 5.96
N PHE A 61 -0.47 -4.85 5.38
CA PHE A 61 -0.26 -4.76 3.94
C PHE A 61 0.96 -5.60 3.55
N GLN A 62 0.84 -6.38 2.48
CA GLN A 62 1.91 -7.30 2.05
C GLN A 62 2.41 -6.99 0.63
N PRO A 63 3.72 -7.09 0.36
CA PRO A 63 4.26 -7.00 -0.98
C PRO A 63 3.64 -8.06 -1.90
N LEU A 64 3.40 -7.70 -3.16
CA LEU A 64 2.93 -8.68 -4.14
C LEU A 64 4.09 -9.62 -4.47
N ARG A 65 3.82 -10.93 -4.42
CA ARG A 65 4.76 -11.93 -4.94
C ARG A 65 4.64 -11.91 -6.47
N VAL A 66 5.61 -11.30 -7.14
CA VAL A 66 5.70 -11.40 -8.60
C VAL A 66 6.10 -12.85 -8.90
N PRO A 67 5.35 -13.60 -9.71
CA PRO A 67 5.85 -14.86 -10.23
C PRO A 67 7.13 -14.55 -10.99
N THR A 68 8.27 -15.11 -10.58
CA THR A 68 9.46 -15.10 -11.43
C THR A 68 9.06 -15.75 -12.75
N GLN A 69 8.98 -14.97 -13.84
CA GLN A 69 8.95 -15.55 -15.17
C GLN A 69 10.26 -16.30 -15.35
N SER A 70 10.25 -17.61 -15.05
CA SER A 70 11.23 -18.53 -15.62
C SER A 70 11.04 -18.43 -17.13
N LYS A 71 11.96 -17.74 -17.80
CA LYS A 71 12.07 -17.77 -19.26
C LYS A 71 12.22 -19.25 -19.65
N SER A 72 11.18 -19.81 -20.25
CA SER A 72 11.28 -21.05 -21.02
C SER A 72 11.88 -20.77 -22.39
#